data_AF-A0A9D5H1C4-F1
#
_entry.id   AF-A0A9D5H1C4-F1
#
_cell.length_a   1.000
_cell.length_b   1.000
_cell.length_c   1.000
_cell.angle_alpha   90.00
_cell.angle_beta   90.00
_cell.angle_gamma   90.00
#
_symmetry.space_group_name_H-M   'P 1'
#
loop_
_entity.id
_entity.type
_entity.pdbx_description
1 polymer ?
#
loop_
_entity_poly.entity_id
_entity_poly.type
_entity_poly.pdbx_seq_one_letter_code
_entity_poly.pdbx_strand_id
1 'polypeptide(L)'
;CYCNCDLKPFLFMQVAISFAKILLQVTRPKTAVLGKLPGTSVYRNVLQYPKAAQVPGMLIVRVDSAIYFSNSNYIKDRILKWLTDEEAQRTASEFASIQYLIVEMSPVTDIDTSGIHALEDLLKSLKKKDVQLLVANPGPIVIEKLHASELSGVIGEDKIFLTVGDAVATFGPKGVDS
;
A
#
# COMPACT_ATOMS: atom_id res chain seq x y z
N CYS A 1 22.14 14.39 -52.84
CA CYS A 1 21.99 14.95 -51.48
C CYS A 1 20.58 14.71 -50.95
N TYR A 2 20.31 13.56 -50.34
CA TYR A 2 19.11 13.38 -49.51
C TYR A 2 19.48 13.74 -48.08
N CYS A 3 19.11 14.96 -47.68
CA CYS A 3 19.48 15.57 -46.42
C CYS A 3 18.55 15.09 -45.29
N ASN A 4 19.13 14.84 -44.12
CA ASN A 4 18.52 14.38 -42.88
C ASN A 4 17.38 15.28 -42.35
N CYS A 5 16.16 15.21 -42.90
CA CYS A 5 15.01 15.96 -42.38
C CYS A 5 14.03 15.16 -41.50
N ASP A 6 14.05 13.82 -41.53
CA ASP A 6 13.07 13.00 -40.80
C ASP A 6 13.53 12.50 -39.42
N LEU A 7 14.80 12.74 -39.05
CA LEU A 7 15.36 12.19 -37.80
C LEU A 7 14.94 12.99 -36.55
N LYS A 8 14.74 14.31 -36.69
CA LYS A 8 14.35 15.20 -35.58
C LYS A 8 12.96 14.87 -35.01
N PRO A 9 11.86 14.78 -35.79
CA PRO A 9 10.55 14.46 -35.24
C PRO A 9 10.51 13.06 -34.61
N PHE A 10 11.22 12.09 -35.18
CA PHE A 10 11.34 10.75 -34.62
C PHE A 10 12.03 10.74 -33.25
N LEU A 11 13.13 11.49 -33.10
CA LEU A 11 13.82 11.64 -31.81
C LEU A 11 12.91 12.27 -30.75
N PHE A 12 12.19 13.35 -31.08
CA PHE A 12 11.24 13.96 -30.15
C PHE A 12 10.13 12.99 -29.74
N MET A 13 9.62 12.18 -30.68
CA MET A 13 8.59 11.19 -30.41
C MET A 13 9.10 10.10 -29.45
N GLN A 14 10.33 9.62 -29.63
CA GLN A 14 10.95 8.66 -28.72
C GLN A 14 11.14 9.22 -27.31
N VAL A 15 11.68 10.44 -27.20
CA VAL A 15 11.88 11.11 -25.91
C VAL A 15 10.53 11.30 -25.21
N ALA A 16 9.51 11.76 -25.95
CA ALA A 16 8.16 11.91 -25.41
C ALA A 16 7.56 10.59 -24.92
N ILE A 17 7.70 9.51 -25.69
CA ILE A 17 7.23 8.17 -25.28
C ILE A 17 7.98 7.68 -24.04
N SER A 18 9.31 7.87 -24.00
CA SER A 18 10.12 7.49 -22.85
C SER A 18 9.71 8.25 -21.60
N PHE A 19 9.54 9.57 -21.71
CA PHE A 19 9.09 10.41 -20.62
C PHE A 19 7.67 10.04 -20.15
N ALA A 20 6.74 9.80 -21.09
CA ALA A 20 5.39 9.36 -20.76
C ALA A 20 5.38 8.01 -20.03
N LYS A 21 6.23 7.05 -20.43
CA LYS A 21 6.38 5.78 -19.71
C LYS A 21 6.86 5.98 -18.27
N ILE A 22 7.84 6.87 -18.07
CA ILE A 22 8.34 7.20 -16.72
C ILE A 22 7.22 7.83 -15.88
N LEU A 23 6.46 8.77 -16.43
CA LEU A 23 5.33 9.39 -15.73
C LEU A 23 4.25 8.35 -15.35
N LEU A 24 3.92 7.44 -16.26
CA LEU A 24 2.97 6.36 -15.98
C LEU A 24 3.48 5.42 -14.88
N GLN A 25 4.78 5.14 -14.85
CA GLN A 25 5.39 4.31 -13.81
C GLN A 25 5.38 4.99 -12.44
N VAL A 26 5.64 6.30 -12.38
CA VAL A 26 5.63 7.07 -11.13
C VAL A 26 4.21 7.24 -10.57
N THR A 27 3.22 7.45 -11.45
CA THR A 27 1.81 7.66 -11.06
C THR A 27 1.10 6.36 -10.66
N ARG A 28 1.61 5.20 -11.11
CA ARG A 28 1.04 3.87 -10.83
C ARG A 28 2.09 2.95 -10.20
N PRO A 29 2.53 3.25 -8.98
CA PRO A 29 3.54 2.46 -8.31
C PRO A 29 3.07 1.04 -8.06
N LYS A 30 4.04 0.14 -7.96
CA LYS A 30 3.75 -1.24 -7.57
C LYS A 30 3.22 -1.25 -6.14
N THR A 31 2.25 -2.10 -5.93
CA THR A 31 1.67 -2.38 -4.62
C THR A 31 1.48 -3.90 -4.55
N ALA A 32 1.54 -4.48 -3.36
CA ALA A 32 1.44 -5.93 -3.20
C ALA A 32 0.56 -6.29 -2.02
N VAL A 33 -0.33 -7.28 -2.21
CA VAL A 33 -1.01 -7.94 -1.09
C VAL A 33 -0.05 -8.97 -0.49
N LEU A 34 0.16 -8.89 0.82
CA LEU A 34 1.09 -9.76 1.53
C LEU A 34 0.35 -10.89 2.27
N GLY A 35 1.00 -12.05 2.33
CA GLY A 35 0.61 -13.18 3.16
C GLY A 35 1.81 -13.66 4.00
N LYS A 36 1.53 -14.37 5.10
CA LYS A 36 2.53 -14.99 5.97
C LYS A 36 3.01 -16.30 5.35
N LEU A 37 4.31 -16.50 5.27
CA LEU A 37 4.88 -17.78 4.89
C LEU A 37 4.79 -18.78 6.07
N PRO A 38 4.26 -20.00 5.86
CA PRO A 38 4.09 -20.99 6.93
C PRO A 38 5.39 -21.30 7.68
N GLY A 39 5.31 -21.38 9.01
CA GLY A 39 6.46 -21.67 9.88
C GLY A 39 7.50 -20.54 9.96
N THR A 40 7.16 -19.33 9.52
CA THR A 40 8.08 -18.17 9.56
C THR A 40 7.37 -16.90 10.00
N SER A 41 8.13 -15.88 10.41
CA SER A 41 7.65 -14.51 10.64
C SER A 41 7.66 -13.63 9.37
N VAL A 42 7.84 -14.23 8.19
CA VAL A 42 8.08 -13.49 6.95
C VAL A 42 6.79 -13.30 6.16
N TYR A 43 6.52 -12.06 5.78
CA TYR A 43 5.42 -11.68 4.91
C TYR A 43 5.92 -11.43 3.48
N ARG A 44 5.22 -11.99 2.49
CA ARG A 44 5.59 -11.89 1.07
C ARG A 44 4.36 -11.70 0.18
N ASN A 45 4.62 -11.13 -1.00
CA ASN A 45 3.60 -10.97 -2.03
C ASN A 45 2.97 -12.32 -2.39
N VAL A 46 1.67 -12.47 -2.18
CA VAL A 46 0.91 -13.71 -2.42
C VAL A 46 0.95 -14.14 -3.88
N LEU A 47 1.06 -13.18 -4.81
CA LEU A 47 1.19 -13.47 -6.25
C LEU A 47 2.56 -14.03 -6.61
N GLN A 48 3.60 -13.65 -5.86
CA GLN A 48 4.97 -14.14 -6.09
C GLN A 48 5.26 -15.44 -5.33
N TYR A 49 4.66 -15.60 -4.15
CA TYR A 49 4.86 -16.75 -3.28
C TYR A 49 3.51 -17.39 -2.95
N PRO A 50 3.05 -18.39 -3.74
CA PRO A 50 1.73 -19.00 -3.57
C PRO A 50 1.52 -19.71 -2.23
N LYS A 51 2.60 -20.02 -1.50
CA LYS A 51 2.54 -20.57 -0.14
C LYS A 51 2.23 -19.52 0.93
N ALA A 52 2.32 -18.22 0.61
CA ALA A 52 2.05 -17.15 1.54
C ALA A 52 0.53 -17.03 1.76
N ALA A 53 0.07 -17.32 2.97
CA ALA A 53 -1.34 -17.30 3.32
C ALA A 53 -1.73 -15.95 3.92
N GLN A 54 -2.86 -15.39 3.51
CA GLN A 54 -3.41 -14.19 4.14
C GLN A 54 -3.87 -14.50 5.56
N VAL A 55 -3.76 -13.50 6.44
CA VAL A 55 -4.19 -13.64 7.83
C VAL A 55 -5.71 -13.43 7.92
N PRO A 56 -6.47 -14.35 8.55
CA PRO A 56 -7.92 -14.19 8.71
C PRO A 56 -8.27 -12.87 9.40
N GLY A 57 -9.32 -12.19 8.91
CA GLY A 57 -9.75 -10.89 9.45
C GLY A 57 -8.85 -9.71 9.08
N MET A 58 -7.74 -9.93 8.36
CA MET A 58 -6.80 -8.86 8.01
C MET A 58 -6.52 -8.81 6.51
N LEU A 59 -6.23 -7.61 6.01
CA LEU A 59 -5.66 -7.36 4.69
C LEU A 59 -4.35 -6.62 4.87
N ILE A 60 -3.27 -7.15 4.31
CA ILE A 60 -1.93 -6.56 4.42
C ILE A 60 -1.51 -6.08 3.03
N VAL A 61 -1.30 -4.77 2.89
CA VAL A 61 -0.91 -4.15 1.62
C VAL A 61 0.41 -3.43 1.79
N ARG A 62 1.37 -3.73 0.92
CA ARG A 62 2.63 -3.01 0.81
C ARG A 62 2.60 -1.98 -0.29
N VAL A 63 3.09 -0.79 0.02
CA VAL A 63 3.27 0.31 -0.93
C VAL A 63 4.75 0.38 -1.33
N ASP A 64 5.05 0.06 -2.60
CA ASP A 64 6.44 -0.02 -3.11
C ASP A 64 6.92 1.33 -3.70
N SER A 65 6.54 2.47 -3.11
CA SER A 65 6.98 3.80 -3.56
C SER A 65 6.80 4.88 -2.49
N ALA A 66 7.49 6.00 -2.67
CA ALA A 66 7.10 7.26 -2.04
C ALA A 66 5.67 7.65 -2.42
N ILE A 67 4.99 8.36 -1.52
CA ILE A 67 3.59 8.77 -1.68
C ILE A 67 3.54 10.27 -1.91
N TYR A 68 3.28 10.66 -3.15
CA TYR A 68 3.21 12.05 -3.57
C TYR A 68 1.88 12.37 -4.24
N PHE A 69 1.64 13.66 -4.51
CA PHE A 69 0.48 14.13 -5.27
C PHE A 69 0.21 13.33 -6.55
N SER A 70 1.27 12.91 -7.26
CA SER A 70 1.15 12.18 -8.53
C SER A 70 0.57 10.77 -8.40
N ASN A 71 0.66 10.13 -7.24
CA ASN A 71 0.30 8.71 -7.07
C ASN A 71 -0.59 8.41 -5.85
N SER A 72 -0.77 9.35 -4.93
CA SER A 72 -1.46 9.12 -3.66
C SER A 72 -2.91 8.66 -3.85
N ASN A 73 -3.66 9.30 -4.76
CA ASN A 73 -5.02 8.88 -5.11
C ASN A 73 -5.04 7.47 -5.73
N TYR A 74 -4.10 7.17 -6.62
CA TYR A 74 -4.01 5.84 -7.21
C TYR A 74 -3.78 4.75 -6.15
N ILE A 75 -2.87 5.00 -5.20
CA ILE A 75 -2.59 4.07 -4.09
C ILE A 75 -3.84 3.86 -3.24
N LYS A 76 -4.50 4.95 -2.81
CA LYS A 76 -5.74 4.90 -2.02
C LYS A 76 -6.82 4.08 -2.73
N ASP A 77 -7.11 4.40 -3.99
CA ASP A 77 -8.16 3.74 -4.76
C ASP A 77 -7.82 2.26 -5.00
N ARG A 78 -6.53 1.95 -5.20
CA ARG A 78 -6.06 0.56 -5.34
C ARG A 78 -6.24 -0.25 -4.05
N ILE A 79 -5.93 0.34 -2.90
CA ILE A 79 -6.14 -0.28 -1.59
C ILE A 79 -7.62 -0.55 -1.35
N LEU A 80 -8.48 0.46 -1.57
CA LEU A 80 -9.93 0.32 -1.38
C LEU A 80 -10.54 -0.71 -2.34
N LYS A 81 -10.02 -0.79 -3.56
CA LYS A 81 -10.40 -1.83 -4.52
C LYS A 81 -10.05 -3.22 -3.99
N TRP A 82 -8.83 -3.44 -3.50
CA TRP A 82 -8.47 -4.73 -2.91
C TRP A 82 -9.32 -5.09 -1.71
N LEU A 83 -9.59 -4.14 -0.83
CA LEU A 83 -10.48 -4.36 0.31
C LEU A 83 -11.86 -4.86 -0.15
N THR A 84 -12.42 -4.22 -1.17
CA THR A 84 -13.73 -4.59 -1.73
C THR A 84 -13.71 -5.95 -2.43
N ASP A 85 -12.68 -6.21 -3.24
CA ASP A 85 -12.52 -7.46 -3.98
C ASP A 85 -12.34 -8.65 -3.01
N GLU A 86 -11.60 -8.46 -1.91
CA GLU A 86 -11.38 -9.45 -0.86
C GLU A 86 -12.63 -9.68 0.01
N GLU A 87 -13.32 -8.61 0.42
CA GLU A 87 -14.61 -8.70 1.14
C GLU A 87 -15.63 -9.51 0.34
N ALA A 88 -15.72 -9.31 -0.98
CA ALA A 88 -16.64 -10.05 -1.84
C ALA A 88 -16.32 -11.55 -1.87
N GLN A 89 -15.04 -11.92 -1.96
CA GLN A 89 -14.60 -13.31 -1.94
C GLN A 89 -14.88 -13.98 -0.59
N ARG A 90 -14.64 -13.27 0.51
CA ARG A 90 -14.88 -13.74 1.88
C ARG A 90 -16.35 -13.74 2.28
N THR A 91 -17.23 -13.07 1.56
CA THR A 91 -18.69 -13.19 1.77
C THR A 91 -19.25 -14.44 1.08
N ALA A 92 -18.62 -14.86 -0.02
CA ALA A 92 -19.00 -16.06 -0.78
C ALA A 92 -18.48 -17.37 -0.16
N SER A 93 -17.65 -17.27 0.86
CA SER A 93 -16.99 -18.39 1.55
C SER A 93 -17.06 -18.11 3.05
N GLU A 94 -17.15 -19.08 3.96
CA GLU A 94 -17.39 -18.82 5.40
C GLU A 94 -16.22 -18.14 6.15
N PHE A 95 -15.40 -17.34 5.46
CA PHE A 95 -14.26 -16.64 6.02
C PHE A 95 -14.67 -15.38 6.79
N ALA A 96 -13.87 -15.03 7.79
CA ALA A 96 -14.07 -13.81 8.57
C ALA A 96 -13.95 -12.55 7.71
N SER A 97 -14.89 -11.62 7.90
CA SER A 97 -14.83 -10.27 7.32
C SER A 97 -13.53 -9.56 7.68
N ILE A 98 -13.08 -8.64 6.81
CA ILE A 98 -11.88 -7.85 7.09
C ILE A 98 -12.21 -6.83 8.18
N GLN A 99 -11.44 -6.86 9.26
CA GLN A 99 -11.55 -5.94 10.39
C GLN A 99 -10.36 -4.97 10.44
N TYR A 100 -9.21 -5.39 9.90
CA TYR A 100 -7.97 -4.62 9.92
C TYR A 100 -7.34 -4.54 8.52
N LEU A 101 -6.96 -3.33 8.13
CA LEU A 101 -6.06 -3.08 7.00
C LEU A 101 -4.70 -2.69 7.56
N ILE A 102 -3.66 -3.47 7.26
CA ILE A 102 -2.26 -3.13 7.54
C ILE A 102 -1.64 -2.53 6.28
N VAL A 103 -1.16 -1.29 6.37
CA VAL A 103 -0.33 -0.66 5.33
C VAL A 103 1.13 -0.80 5.71
N GLU A 104 1.85 -1.65 4.97
CA GLU A 104 3.27 -1.90 5.10
C GLU A 104 4.05 -0.82 4.33
N MET A 105 4.77 0.03 5.07
CA MET A 105 5.40 1.25 4.61
C MET A 105 6.94 1.18 4.55
N SER A 106 7.57 0.03 4.78
CA SER A 106 9.04 -0.12 4.70
C SER A 106 9.63 0.45 3.40
N PRO A 107 9.00 0.27 2.21
CA PRO A 107 9.55 0.82 0.97
C PRO A 107 9.19 2.30 0.74
N VAL A 108 8.34 2.88 1.57
CA VAL A 108 7.88 4.27 1.45
C VAL A 108 8.99 5.17 2.00
N THR A 109 9.79 5.73 1.10
CA THR A 109 10.92 6.59 1.48
C THR A 109 10.49 7.99 1.92
N ASP A 110 9.37 8.48 1.40
CA ASP A 110 8.85 9.80 1.70
C ASP A 110 7.33 9.92 1.44
N ILE A 111 6.71 10.93 2.06
CA ILE A 111 5.30 11.30 1.88
C ILE A 111 5.16 12.83 1.79
N ASP A 112 4.35 13.35 0.87
CA ASP A 112 4.01 14.79 0.82
C ASP A 112 2.64 15.07 1.43
N THR A 113 2.25 16.36 1.49
CA THR A 113 0.95 16.79 2.01
C THR A 113 -0.23 16.13 1.28
N SER A 114 -0.10 15.88 -0.03
CA SER A 114 -1.16 15.21 -0.80
C SER A 114 -1.24 13.71 -0.47
N GLY A 115 -0.11 13.09 -0.13
CA GLY A 115 -0.04 11.74 0.43
C GLY A 115 -0.70 11.64 1.80
N ILE A 116 -0.44 12.59 2.69
CA ILE A 116 -1.08 12.68 4.01
C ILE A 116 -2.61 12.79 3.86
N HIS A 117 -3.09 13.70 3.02
CA HIS A 117 -4.54 13.82 2.77
C HIS A 117 -5.16 12.56 2.17
N ALA A 118 -4.44 11.86 1.28
CA ALA A 118 -4.94 10.59 0.75
C ALA A 118 -5.04 9.51 1.84
N LEU A 119 -4.13 9.51 2.83
CA LEU A 119 -4.16 8.59 3.96
C LEU A 119 -5.29 8.95 4.96
N GLU A 120 -5.56 10.24 5.18
CA GLU A 120 -6.73 10.70 5.94
C GLU A 120 -8.04 10.26 5.28
N ASP A 121 -8.15 10.42 3.96
CA ASP A 121 -9.30 9.98 3.19
C ASP A 121 -9.47 8.45 3.22
N LEU A 122 -8.35 7.71 3.17
CA LEU A 122 -8.34 6.27 3.35
C LEU A 122 -8.91 5.93 4.73
N LEU A 123 -8.42 6.55 5.81
CA LEU A 123 -8.91 6.32 7.17
C LEU A 123 -10.41 6.60 7.31
N LYS A 124 -10.90 7.71 6.75
CA LYS A 124 -12.35 8.04 6.73
C LYS A 124 -13.16 6.98 5.99
N SER A 125 -12.62 6.46 4.88
CA SER A 125 -13.29 5.45 4.06
C SER A 125 -13.35 4.09 4.78
N LEU A 126 -12.27 3.72 5.47
CA LEU A 126 -12.21 2.50 6.28
C LEU A 126 -13.15 2.58 7.49
N LYS A 127 -13.22 3.72 8.16
CA LYS A 127 -14.16 3.95 9.28
C LYS A 127 -15.62 3.75 8.86
N LYS A 128 -16.01 4.14 7.63
CA LYS A 128 -17.37 3.89 7.10
C LYS A 128 -17.65 2.40 6.87
N LYS A 129 -16.61 1.58 6.73
CA LYS A 129 -16.68 0.12 6.54
C LYS A 129 -16.44 -0.66 7.84
N ASP A 130 -16.29 0.01 8.97
CA ASP A 130 -15.88 -0.59 10.26
C ASP A 130 -14.54 -1.36 10.20
N VAL A 131 -13.64 -0.90 9.33
CA VAL A 131 -12.28 -1.42 9.18
C VAL A 131 -11.31 -0.47 9.86
N GLN A 132 -10.39 -1.01 10.65
CA GLN A 132 -9.34 -0.23 11.32
C GLN A 132 -8.06 -0.19 10.47
N LEU A 133 -7.44 0.98 10.39
CA LEU A 133 -6.15 1.16 9.75
C LEU A 133 -5.02 0.91 10.76
N LEU A 134 -4.07 0.06 10.38
CA LEU A 134 -2.81 -0.18 11.06
C LEU A 134 -1.67 0.21 10.11
N VAL A 135 -0.63 0.85 10.62
CA VAL A 135 0.55 1.24 9.85
C VAL A 135 1.73 0.40 10.33
N ALA A 136 2.48 -0.20 9.41
CA ALA A 136 3.66 -1.01 9.73
C ALA A 136 4.91 -0.44 9.07
N ASN A 137 5.98 -0.32 9.87
CA ASN A 137 7.32 0.12 9.50
C ASN A 137 7.40 1.43 8.67
N PRO A 138 6.78 2.54 9.12
CA PRO A 138 7.00 3.83 8.46
C PRO A 138 8.47 4.25 8.65
N GLY A 139 9.13 4.67 7.57
CA GLY A 139 10.49 5.22 7.65
C GLY A 139 10.56 6.50 8.50
N PRO A 140 11.76 6.91 8.95
CA PRO A 140 11.93 8.05 9.87
C PRO A 140 11.34 9.36 9.34
N ILE A 141 11.50 9.63 8.04
CA ILE A 141 10.93 10.83 7.40
C ILE A 141 9.40 10.74 7.34
N VAL A 142 8.86 9.54 7.06
CA VAL A 142 7.42 9.33 6.97
C VAL A 142 6.78 9.51 8.34
N ILE A 143 7.34 8.91 9.39
CA ILE A 143 6.79 9.03 10.75
C ILE A 143 6.87 10.47 11.26
N GLU A 144 7.96 11.20 11.00
CA GLU A 144 8.07 12.62 11.33
C GLU A 144 6.94 13.44 10.70
N LYS A 145 6.66 13.21 9.40
CA LYS A 145 5.58 13.91 8.70
C LYS A 145 4.18 13.50 9.19
N LEU A 146 3.98 12.24 9.57
CA LEU A 146 2.73 11.77 10.19
C LEU A 146 2.49 12.41 11.57
N HIS A 147 3.54 12.69 12.34
CA HIS A 147 3.43 13.44 13.59
C HIS A 147 3.20 14.93 13.34
N ALA A 148 3.96 15.54 12.42
CA ALA A 148 3.81 16.96 12.08
C ALA A 148 2.42 17.30 11.52
N SER A 149 1.73 16.34 10.90
CA SER A 149 0.37 16.50 10.40
C SER A 149 -0.72 16.04 11.38
N GLU A 150 -0.36 15.66 12.61
CA GLU A 150 -1.26 15.08 13.64
C GLU A 150 -1.97 13.78 13.23
N LEU A 151 -1.68 13.23 12.05
CA LEU A 151 -2.35 12.04 11.50
C LEU A 151 -2.04 10.78 12.34
N SER A 152 -0.84 10.70 12.90
CA SER A 152 -0.46 9.68 13.88
C SER A 152 -1.45 9.61 15.06
N GLY A 153 -1.84 10.75 15.62
CA GLY A 153 -2.83 10.83 16.69
C GLY A 153 -4.25 10.44 16.25
N VAL A 154 -4.62 10.75 15.00
CA VAL A 154 -5.92 10.36 14.43
C VAL A 154 -6.00 8.86 14.15
N ILE A 155 -4.90 8.24 13.72
CA ILE A 155 -4.78 6.79 13.53
C ILE A 155 -4.80 6.09 14.90
N GLY A 156 -4.06 6.64 15.86
CA GLY A 156 -3.76 6.05 17.15
C GLY A 156 -2.31 5.56 17.18
N GLU A 157 -1.53 6.06 18.14
CA GLU A 157 -0.11 5.68 18.31
C GLU A 157 0.05 4.17 18.57
N ASP A 158 -0.96 3.54 19.18
CA ASP A 158 -1.05 2.10 19.41
C ASP A 158 -1.30 1.28 18.13
N LYS A 159 -1.49 1.95 16.98
CA LYS A 159 -1.74 1.34 15.67
C LYS A 159 -0.61 1.57 14.67
N ILE A 160 0.51 2.14 15.12
CA ILE A 160 1.74 2.30 14.35
C ILE A 160 2.77 1.32 14.89
N PHE A 161 3.18 0.37 14.06
CA PHE A 161 4.02 -0.75 14.44
C PHE A 161 5.38 -0.72 13.75
N LEU A 162 6.39 -1.29 14.39
CA LEU A 162 7.72 -1.49 13.79
C LEU A 162 7.67 -2.55 12.68
N THR A 163 6.86 -3.59 12.85
CA THR A 163 6.74 -4.66 11.85
C THR A 163 5.29 -5.07 11.61
N VAL A 164 5.03 -5.68 10.45
CA VAL A 164 3.74 -6.34 10.16
C VAL A 164 3.46 -7.46 11.17
N GLY A 165 4.50 -8.16 11.61
CA GLY A 165 4.38 -9.23 12.61
C GLY A 165 3.80 -8.72 13.92
N ASP A 166 4.27 -7.57 14.42
CA ASP A 166 3.77 -6.98 15.66
C ASP A 166 2.31 -6.56 15.55
N ALA A 167 1.92 -5.98 14.40
CA ALA A 167 0.54 -5.61 14.12
C ALA A 167 -0.38 -6.84 14.11
N VAL A 168 0.06 -7.93 13.47
CA VAL A 168 -0.68 -9.20 13.41
C VAL A 168 -0.73 -9.88 14.78
N ALA A 169 0.34 -9.85 15.57
CA ALA A 169 0.35 -10.43 16.91
C ALA A 169 -0.58 -9.68 17.87
N THR A 170 -0.73 -8.36 17.68
CA THR A 170 -1.56 -7.50 18.53
C THR A 170 -3.04 -7.60 18.18
N PHE A 171 -3.39 -7.54 16.89
CA PHE A 171 -4.78 -7.44 16.42
C PHE A 171 -5.30 -8.68 15.67
N GLY A 172 -4.41 -9.58 15.26
CA GLY A 172 -4.77 -10.79 14.53
C GLY A 172 -5.35 -11.89 15.42
N PRO A 173 -5.85 -12.98 14.80
CA PRO A 173 -6.39 -14.10 15.54
C PRO A 173 -5.30 -14.80 16.37
N LYS A 174 -5.62 -15.12 17.63
CA LYS A 174 -4.69 -15.83 18.54
C LYS A 174 -4.39 -17.23 17.98
N GLY A 175 -3.12 -17.49 17.66
CA GLY A 175 -2.66 -18.79 17.14
C GLY A 175 -1.96 -18.79 15.78
N VAL A 176 -1.75 -17.62 15.17
CA VAL A 176 -1.06 -17.51 13.86
C VAL A 176 0.47 -17.72 13.98
N ASP A 177 1.01 -17.84 15.19
CA ASP A 177 2.46 -17.88 15.48
C ASP A 177 3.06 -19.28 15.70
N SER A 178 2.36 -20.34 15.27
CA SER A 178 2.88 -21.72 15.30
C SER A 178 3.45 -22.18 13.97
#